data_AF-A0A150VIU8-F1
#
_entry.id   AF-A0A150VIU8-F1
#
_cell.length_a   1.000
_cell.length_b   1.000
_cell.length_c   1.000
_cell.angle_alpha   90.00
_cell.angle_beta   90.00
_cell.angle_gamma   90.00
#
_symmetry.space_group_name_H-M   'P 1'
#
loop_
_entity.id
_entity.type
_entity.pdbx_description
1 polymer ?
#
loop_
_entity_poly.entity_id
_entity_poly.type
_entity_poly.pdbx_seq_one_letter_code
_entity_poly.pdbx_strand_id
1 'polypeptide(L)'
;MTSTPEKKLMPTDPRAKAEARVIDELVATSYEAINWAWSEIVWSERAIGELKENLKRQIQNEMAKICSWLSDSLGDKEYFSGNAFGFADVCVAPVLNRSVQYGFGPAGGTTLRNWHAKISQRNSVRLTFAEMEEGAKKMQSMSKKMFNDEGAPYGMEYRDHRLEWMIKSGGIEIVLEDLKRNNIGFGWPFASRREVE
;
A
#
# COMPACT_ATOMS: atom_id res chain seq x y z
N MET A 1 -5.95 -13.54 30.83
CA MET A 1 -4.72 -13.09 30.15
C MET A 1 -4.91 -11.66 29.72
N THR A 2 -4.14 -10.71 30.26
CA THR A 2 -4.15 -9.32 29.78
C THR A 2 -3.53 -9.30 28.38
N SER A 3 -4.33 -9.06 27.35
CA SER A 3 -4.00 -9.20 25.92
C SER A 3 -3.05 -8.13 25.37
N THR A 4 -2.19 -7.55 26.20
CA THR A 4 -1.32 -6.44 25.79
C THR A 4 0.13 -6.91 25.76
N PRO A 5 0.89 -6.64 24.68
CA PRO A 5 2.31 -6.97 24.65
C PRO A 5 3.05 -6.30 25.81
N GLU A 6 4.00 -7.02 26.41
CA GLU A 6 4.81 -6.52 27.54
C GLU A 6 5.55 -5.22 27.21
N LYS A 7 5.90 -5.01 25.93
CA LYS A 7 6.45 -3.76 25.42
C LYS A 7 5.40 -2.99 24.63
N LYS A 8 5.16 -1.74 25.04
CA LYS A 8 4.28 -0.81 24.32
C LYS A 8 4.89 -0.48 22.96
N LEU A 9 4.14 -0.71 21.89
CA LEU A 9 4.56 -0.33 20.52
C LEU A 9 4.41 1.18 20.30
N MET A 10 3.38 1.80 20.89
CA MET A 10 3.15 3.23 20.77
C MET A 10 4.04 4.00 21.75
N PRO A 11 4.75 5.06 21.31
CA PRO A 11 5.48 5.95 22.20
C PRO A 11 4.59 6.61 23.25
N THR A 12 5.14 6.89 24.44
CA THR A 12 4.44 7.62 25.51
C THR A 12 4.61 9.12 25.40
N ASP A 13 5.72 9.59 24.83
CA ASP A 13 5.93 11.01 24.57
C ASP A 13 4.90 11.53 23.53
N PRO A 14 4.17 12.64 23.82
CA PRO A 14 3.13 13.13 22.93
C PRO A 14 3.64 13.49 21.52
N ARG A 15 4.85 14.05 21.41
CA ARG A 15 5.41 14.42 20.11
C ARG A 15 5.75 13.18 19.29
N ALA A 16 6.48 12.24 19.88
CA ALA A 16 6.80 10.97 19.22
C ALA A 16 5.55 10.18 18.82
N LYS A 17 4.50 10.24 19.64
CA LYS A 17 3.20 9.64 19.32
C LYS A 17 2.53 10.32 18.11
N ALA A 18 2.56 11.64 18.04
CA ALA A 18 2.01 12.39 16.91
C ALA A 18 2.79 12.10 15.62
N GLU A 19 4.13 12.08 15.68
CA GLU A 19 4.98 11.72 14.55
C GLU A 19 4.68 10.30 14.03
N ALA A 20 4.53 9.32 14.94
CA ALA A 20 4.15 7.96 14.57
C ALA A 20 2.79 7.88 13.88
N ARG A 21 1.83 8.74 14.26
CA ARG A 21 0.50 8.83 13.63
C ARG A 21 0.52 9.50 12.27
N VAL A 22 1.39 10.50 12.07
CA VAL A 22 1.57 11.12 10.74
C VAL A 22 2.14 10.10 9.75
N ILE A 23 3.11 9.28 10.20
CA ILE A 23 3.65 8.19 9.40
C ILE A 23 2.56 7.15 9.07
N ASP A 24 1.81 6.71 10.08
CA ASP A 24 0.67 5.78 9.93
C ASP A 24 -0.34 6.28 8.89
N GLU A 25 -0.75 7.53 9.00
CA GLU A 25 -1.69 8.16 8.06
C GLU A 25 -1.14 8.15 6.62
N LEU A 26 0.11 8.58 6.42
CA LEU A 26 0.72 8.58 5.10
C LEU A 26 0.76 7.18 4.49
N VAL A 27 1.16 6.17 5.27
CA VAL A 27 1.31 4.81 4.74
C VAL A 27 -0.03 4.12 4.52
N ALA A 28 -1.01 4.36 5.38
CA ALA A 28 -2.34 3.75 5.31
C ALA A 28 -3.22 4.37 4.21
N THR A 29 -2.92 5.60 3.78
CA THR A 29 -3.67 6.30 2.72
C THR A 29 -2.88 6.35 1.42
N SER A 30 -1.98 7.32 1.27
CA SER A 30 -1.30 7.64 0.01
C SER A 30 -0.42 6.50 -0.46
N TYR A 31 0.40 5.94 0.45
CA TYR A 31 1.33 4.87 0.05
C TYR A 31 0.59 3.56 -0.27
N GLU A 32 -0.47 3.26 0.48
CA GLU A 32 -1.36 2.15 0.20
C GLU A 32 -2.02 2.30 -1.17
N ALA A 33 -2.56 3.48 -1.48
CA ALA A 33 -3.24 3.77 -2.76
C ALA A 33 -2.31 3.49 -3.95
N ILE A 34 -1.05 3.93 -3.88
CA ILE A 34 -0.08 3.75 -4.97
C ILE A 34 0.30 2.28 -5.12
N ASN A 35 0.52 1.55 -4.01
CA ASN A 35 0.77 0.10 -4.06
C ASN A 35 -0.43 -0.68 -4.61
N TRP A 36 -1.65 -0.28 -4.24
CA TRP A 36 -2.88 -0.85 -4.76
C TRP A 36 -3.04 -0.57 -6.26
N ALA A 37 -2.78 0.66 -6.70
CA ALA A 37 -2.86 1.02 -8.11
C ALA A 37 -1.93 0.18 -8.98
N TRP A 38 -0.73 -0.13 -8.49
CA TRP A 38 0.17 -1.05 -9.20
C TRP A 38 -0.48 -2.43 -9.43
N SER A 39 -1.14 -3.01 -8.42
CA SER A 39 -1.86 -4.27 -8.62
C SER A 39 -3.00 -4.14 -9.63
N GLU A 40 -3.74 -3.04 -9.65
CA GLU A 40 -4.82 -2.83 -10.64
C GLU A 40 -4.28 -2.77 -12.07
N ILE A 41 -3.17 -2.07 -12.27
CA ILE A 41 -2.61 -1.79 -13.59
C ILE A 41 -1.82 -2.99 -14.12
N VAL A 42 -1.11 -3.70 -13.25
CA VAL A 42 -0.17 -4.75 -13.64
C VAL A 42 -0.75 -6.14 -13.44
N TRP A 43 -1.43 -6.41 -12.32
CA TRP A 43 -1.98 -7.74 -12.05
C TRP A 43 -3.40 -7.90 -12.61
N SER A 44 -4.25 -6.89 -12.43
CA SER A 44 -5.61 -6.92 -12.98
C SER A 44 -5.69 -6.44 -14.44
N GLU A 45 -4.59 -5.89 -14.98
CA GLU A 45 -4.48 -5.41 -16.37
C GLU A 45 -5.57 -4.41 -16.79
N ARG A 46 -5.93 -3.50 -15.87
CA ARG A 46 -7.06 -2.58 -16.07
C ARG A 46 -6.72 -1.36 -16.92
N ALA A 47 -5.44 -1.18 -17.24
CA ALA A 47 -4.95 -0.18 -18.15
C ALA A 47 -4.09 -0.83 -19.23
N ILE A 48 -4.21 -0.35 -20.46
CA ILE A 48 -3.40 -0.79 -21.62
C ILE A 48 -2.79 0.41 -22.33
N GLY A 49 -1.81 0.16 -23.20
CA GLY A 49 -1.21 1.17 -24.06
C GLY A 49 -0.68 2.39 -23.31
N GLU A 50 -0.96 3.58 -23.83
CA GLU A 50 -0.47 4.85 -23.28
C GLU A 50 -0.95 5.11 -21.85
N LEU A 51 -2.19 4.74 -21.53
CA LEU A 51 -2.75 4.91 -20.18
C LEU A 51 -1.94 4.10 -19.16
N LYS A 52 -1.61 2.84 -19.48
CA LYS A 52 -0.77 1.99 -18.62
C LYS A 52 0.58 2.64 -18.35
N GLU A 53 1.25 3.11 -19.39
CA GLU A 53 2.57 3.71 -19.24
C GLU A 53 2.52 5.06 -18.51
N ASN A 54 1.46 5.86 -18.69
CA ASN A 54 1.24 7.07 -17.91
C ASN A 54 1.10 6.75 -16.41
N LEU A 55 0.22 5.82 -16.05
CA LEU A 55 -0.03 5.46 -14.66
C LEU A 55 1.21 4.83 -14.00
N LYS A 56 1.97 4.00 -14.72
CA LYS A 56 3.26 3.47 -14.22
C LYS A 56 4.27 4.58 -13.92
N ARG A 57 4.35 5.62 -14.77
CA ARG A 57 5.21 6.79 -14.49
C ARG A 57 4.76 7.55 -13.25
N GLN A 58 3.44 7.73 -13.06
CA GLN A 58 2.92 8.37 -11.84
C GLN A 58 3.27 7.58 -10.59
N ILE A 59 3.05 6.25 -10.61
CA ILE A 59 3.45 5.34 -9.53
C ILE A 59 4.93 5.49 -9.21
N GLN A 60 5.81 5.37 -10.21
CA GLN A 60 7.26 5.47 -9.99
C GLN A 60 7.64 6.81 -9.36
N ASN A 61 7.09 7.92 -9.86
CA ASN A 61 7.38 9.26 -9.35
C ASN A 61 6.90 9.45 -7.90
N GLU A 62 5.69 9.00 -7.57
CA GLU A 62 5.14 9.16 -6.23
C GLU A 62 5.79 8.21 -5.22
N MET A 63 6.09 6.96 -5.61
CA MET A 63 6.84 6.02 -4.78
C MET A 63 8.21 6.59 -4.40
N ALA A 64 8.92 7.22 -5.35
CA ALA A 64 10.21 7.83 -5.07
C ALA A 64 10.10 8.98 -4.05
N LYS A 65 9.06 9.81 -4.16
CA LYS A 65 8.79 10.91 -3.21
C LYS A 65 8.48 10.39 -1.81
N ILE A 66 7.66 9.35 -1.68
CA ILE A 66 7.34 8.74 -0.38
C ILE A 66 8.58 8.09 0.23
N CYS A 67 9.37 7.35 -0.56
CA CYS A 67 10.64 6.79 -0.08
C CYS A 67 11.62 7.87 0.38
N SER A 68 11.69 9.02 -0.30
CA SER A 68 12.49 10.16 0.15
C SER A 68 11.98 10.69 1.49
N TRP A 69 10.68 10.99 1.59
CA TRP A 69 10.08 11.52 2.81
C TRP A 69 10.24 10.57 4.00
N LEU A 70 10.10 9.26 3.79
CA LEU A 70 10.32 8.26 4.82
C LEU A 70 11.80 8.17 5.22
N SER A 71 12.74 8.35 4.28
CA SER A 71 14.17 8.43 4.59
C SER A 71 14.48 9.64 5.46
N ASP A 72 13.92 10.81 5.12
CA ASP A 72 14.08 12.04 5.88
C ASP A 72 13.43 11.94 7.27
N SER A 73 12.24 11.33 7.34
CA SER A 73 11.50 11.12 8.59
C SER A 73 12.17 10.13 9.52
N LEU A 74 12.88 9.14 8.97
CA LEU A 74 13.73 8.24 9.73
C LEU A 74 14.97 8.98 10.23
N GLY A 75 15.62 9.76 9.36
CA GLY A 75 16.86 10.46 9.66
C GLY A 75 17.92 9.50 10.19
N ASP A 76 18.56 9.87 11.30
CA ASP A 76 19.55 9.05 11.99
C ASP A 76 18.95 8.08 13.03
N LYS A 77 17.62 8.01 13.16
CA LYS A 77 16.97 7.14 14.14
C LYS A 77 17.18 5.68 13.77
N GLU A 78 17.31 4.85 14.80
CA GLU A 78 17.47 3.41 14.63
C GLU A 78 16.20 2.75 14.05
N TYR A 79 15.04 3.27 14.47
CA TYR A 79 13.69 2.87 14.08
C TYR A 79 12.82 4.12 13.90
N PHE A 80 11.73 4.02 13.16
CA PHE A 80 10.79 5.14 13.04
C PHE A 80 10.22 5.55 14.41
N SER A 81 10.08 4.58 15.31
CA SER A 81 9.61 4.78 16.68
C SER A 81 10.73 5.20 17.66
N GLY A 82 11.94 5.52 17.17
CA GLY A 82 13.09 5.95 17.98
C GLY A 82 14.11 4.82 18.21
N ASN A 83 14.41 4.54 19.49
CA ASN A 83 15.47 3.59 19.87
C ASN A 83 15.02 2.11 19.87
N ALA A 84 13.74 1.84 19.60
CA ALA A 84 13.21 0.49 19.56
C ALA A 84 12.15 0.37 18.46
N PHE A 85 12.02 -0.85 17.91
CA PHE A 85 10.97 -1.18 16.97
C PHE A 85 9.59 -0.99 17.62
N GLY A 86 8.74 -0.18 17.00
CA GLY A 86 7.45 0.21 17.56
C GLY A 86 6.36 0.41 16.51
N PHE A 87 5.35 1.20 16.87
CA PHE A 87 4.12 1.37 16.09
C PHE A 87 4.38 1.86 14.67
N ALA A 88 5.19 2.92 14.50
CA ALA A 88 5.47 3.45 13.17
C ALA A 88 6.21 2.43 12.28
N ASP A 89 7.10 1.63 12.87
CA ASP A 89 7.81 0.58 12.14
C ASP A 89 6.87 -0.53 11.68
N VAL A 90 5.88 -0.88 12.51
CA VAL A 90 4.82 -1.85 12.17
C VAL A 90 3.96 -1.33 11.01
N CYS A 91 3.66 -0.04 10.97
CA CYS A 91 2.90 0.56 9.88
C CYS A 91 3.70 0.60 8.57
N VAL A 92 4.98 1.01 8.61
CA VAL A 92 5.81 1.19 7.41
C VAL A 92 6.23 -0.16 6.80
N ALA A 93 6.62 -1.13 7.62
CA ALA A 93 7.25 -2.37 7.17
C ALA A 93 6.49 -3.12 6.06
N PRO A 94 5.20 -3.46 6.22
CA PRO A 94 4.48 -4.24 5.21
C PRO A 94 4.28 -3.45 3.91
N VAL A 95 3.96 -2.16 4.00
CA VAL A 95 3.67 -1.30 2.85
C VAL A 95 4.93 -1.05 2.02
N LEU A 96 6.06 -0.74 2.68
CA LEU A 96 7.36 -0.58 2.01
C LEU A 96 7.82 -1.89 1.35
N ASN A 97 7.66 -3.02 2.04
CA ASN A 97 8.07 -4.31 1.50
C ASN A 97 7.31 -4.68 0.22
N ARG A 98 6.03 -4.31 0.14
CA ARG A 98 5.23 -4.44 -1.09
C ARG A 98 5.83 -3.65 -2.24
N SER A 99 6.22 -2.40 -2.01
CA SER A 99 6.89 -1.59 -3.03
C SER A 99 8.25 -2.17 -3.43
N VAL A 100 9.02 -2.71 -2.49
CA VAL A 100 10.30 -3.39 -2.79
C VAL A 100 10.09 -4.58 -3.73
N GLN A 101 9.08 -5.42 -3.49
CA GLN A 101 8.76 -6.54 -4.39
C GLN A 101 8.33 -6.08 -5.79
N TYR A 102 7.72 -4.90 -5.89
CA TYR A 102 7.36 -4.28 -7.17
C TYR A 102 8.53 -3.62 -7.90
N GLY A 103 9.71 -3.55 -7.27
CA GLY A 103 10.89 -2.87 -7.80
C GLY A 103 10.96 -1.37 -7.47
N PHE A 104 10.07 -0.87 -6.62
CA PHE A 104 10.03 0.52 -6.16
C PHE A 104 10.61 0.69 -4.75
N GLY A 105 11.61 -0.12 -4.42
CA GLY A 105 12.29 -0.04 -3.13
C GLY A 105 13.07 1.26 -2.95
N PRO A 106 13.46 1.58 -1.71
CA PRO A 106 14.28 2.76 -1.44
C PRO A 106 15.64 2.63 -2.14
N ALA A 107 16.15 3.78 -2.60
CA ALA A 107 17.43 3.85 -3.30
C ALA A 107 18.58 3.31 -2.44
N GLY A 108 19.61 2.77 -3.09
CA GLY A 108 20.83 2.32 -2.41
C GLY A 108 21.50 3.45 -1.63
N GLY A 109 22.10 3.13 -0.48
CA GLY A 109 22.78 4.11 0.37
C GLY A 109 21.88 4.98 1.24
N THR A 110 20.55 4.86 1.14
CA THR A 110 19.61 5.59 2.00
C THR A 110 19.46 4.92 3.39
N THR A 111 19.16 5.72 4.41
CA THR A 111 18.84 5.23 5.76
C THR A 111 17.63 4.29 5.74
N LEU A 112 16.63 4.59 4.91
CA LEU A 112 15.45 3.74 4.73
C LEU A 112 15.79 2.36 4.15
N ARG A 113 16.72 2.28 3.18
CA ARG A 113 17.19 1.01 2.64
C ARG A 113 17.89 0.17 3.72
N ASN A 114 18.74 0.80 4.53
CA ASN A 114 19.43 0.13 5.62
C ASN A 114 18.44 -0.35 6.70
N TRP A 115 17.46 0.48 7.04
CA TRP A 115 16.38 0.12 7.95
C TRP A 115 15.57 -1.07 7.42
N HIS A 116 15.16 -1.07 6.14
CA HIS A 116 14.42 -2.19 5.54
C HIS A 116 15.23 -3.50 5.59
N ALA A 117 16.52 -3.43 5.24
CA ALA A 117 17.42 -4.59 5.33
C ALA A 117 17.51 -5.10 6.78
N LYS A 118 17.63 -4.21 7.76
CA LYS A 118 17.68 -4.56 9.18
C LYS A 118 16.37 -5.19 9.68
N ILE A 119 15.23 -4.54 9.44
CA ILE A 119 13.94 -5.05 9.94
C ILE A 119 13.54 -6.37 9.28
N SER A 120 13.99 -6.62 8.04
CA SER A 120 13.73 -7.89 7.34
C SER A 120 14.30 -9.12 8.08
N GLN A 121 15.29 -8.92 8.95
CA GLN A 121 15.88 -9.99 9.76
C GLN A 121 15.12 -10.25 11.07
N ARG A 122 14.21 -9.35 11.47
CA ARG A 122 13.40 -9.54 12.69
C ARG A 122 12.38 -10.64 12.43
N ASN A 123 12.30 -11.64 13.31
CA ASN A 123 11.47 -12.82 13.06
C ASN A 123 10.00 -12.50 12.73
N SER A 124 9.37 -11.59 13.48
CA SER A 124 7.97 -11.19 13.23
C SER A 124 7.77 -10.54 11.86
N VAL A 125 8.73 -9.74 11.41
CA VAL A 125 8.68 -9.05 10.11
C VAL A 125 8.98 -10.02 8.98
N ARG A 126 10.03 -10.84 9.14
CA ARG A 126 10.45 -11.85 8.15
C ARG A 126 9.32 -12.80 7.79
N LEU A 127 8.57 -13.27 8.79
CA LEU A 127 7.43 -14.17 8.57
C LEU A 127 6.34 -13.48 7.75
N THR A 128 5.94 -12.27 8.12
CA THR A 128 4.94 -11.50 7.35
C THR A 128 5.42 -11.17 5.93
N PHE A 129 6.70 -10.91 5.74
CA PHE A 129 7.25 -10.67 4.40
C PHE A 129 7.20 -11.91 3.52
N ALA A 130 7.47 -13.09 4.09
CA ALA A 130 7.35 -14.37 3.39
C ALA A 130 5.90 -14.66 3.01
N GLU A 131 4.94 -14.45 3.92
CA GLU A 131 3.50 -14.59 3.65
C GLU A 131 3.06 -13.69 2.49
N MET A 132 3.55 -12.44 2.47
CA MET A 132 3.24 -11.51 1.39
C MET A 132 3.81 -11.99 0.05
N GLU A 133 5.05 -12.49 0.01
CA GLU A 133 5.65 -13.04 -1.21
C GLU A 133 4.83 -14.21 -1.77
N GLU A 134 4.40 -15.13 -0.92
CA GLU A 134 3.55 -16.26 -1.31
C GLU A 134 2.17 -15.79 -1.80
N GLY A 135 1.56 -14.84 -1.09
CA GLY A 135 0.30 -14.23 -1.47
C GLY A 135 0.38 -13.49 -2.82
N ALA A 136 1.45 -12.74 -3.05
CA ALA A 136 1.65 -11.97 -4.28
C ALA A 136 1.72 -12.86 -5.53
N LYS A 137 2.38 -14.02 -5.45
CA LYS A 137 2.43 -15.01 -6.56
C LYS A 137 1.02 -15.49 -6.95
N LYS A 138 0.20 -15.82 -5.95
CA LYS A 138 -1.19 -16.24 -6.15
C LYS A 138 -2.03 -15.10 -6.72
N MET A 139 -1.94 -13.90 -6.14
CA MET A 139 -2.71 -12.76 -6.60
C MET A 139 -2.32 -12.36 -8.02
N GLN A 140 -1.03 -12.29 -8.37
CA GLN A 140 -0.59 -11.96 -9.73
C GLN A 140 -1.19 -12.88 -10.80
N SER A 141 -1.34 -14.17 -10.51
CA SER A 141 -1.91 -15.14 -11.47
C SER A 141 -3.44 -15.13 -11.54
N MET A 142 -4.14 -14.67 -10.50
CA MET A 142 -5.60 -14.74 -10.40
C MET A 142 -6.30 -13.38 -10.48
N SER A 143 -5.59 -12.27 -10.28
CA SER A 143 -6.18 -10.93 -10.10
C SER A 143 -7.10 -10.55 -11.25
N LYS A 144 -6.63 -10.70 -12.49
CA LYS A 144 -7.43 -10.41 -13.67
C LYS A 144 -8.75 -11.20 -13.70
N LYS A 145 -8.71 -12.51 -13.45
CA LYS A 145 -9.90 -13.37 -13.42
C LYS A 145 -10.87 -13.01 -12.29
N MET A 146 -10.33 -12.62 -11.14
CA MET A 146 -11.12 -12.31 -9.96
C MET A 146 -11.78 -10.94 -10.01
N PHE A 147 -11.21 -9.99 -10.74
CA PHE A 147 -11.57 -8.57 -10.62
C PHE A 147 -11.79 -7.82 -11.94
N ASN A 148 -11.32 -8.32 -13.09
CA ASN A 148 -11.38 -7.55 -14.35
C ASN A 148 -11.97 -8.32 -15.54
N ASP A 149 -11.84 -9.64 -15.60
CA ASP A 149 -12.48 -10.43 -16.67
C ASP A 149 -14.01 -10.29 -16.65
N GLU A 150 -14.64 -10.57 -17.78
CA GLU A 150 -16.10 -10.59 -17.86
C GLU A 150 -16.67 -11.66 -16.91
N GLY A 151 -17.68 -11.29 -16.11
CA GLY A 151 -18.24 -12.18 -15.08
C GLY A 151 -17.36 -12.37 -13.85
N ALA A 152 -16.35 -11.52 -13.64
CA ALA A 152 -15.52 -11.51 -12.42
C ALA A 152 -16.39 -11.54 -11.15
N PRO A 153 -16.09 -12.43 -10.18
CA PRO A 153 -16.94 -12.62 -9.00
C PRO A 153 -16.85 -11.46 -7.99
N TYR A 154 -15.82 -10.62 -8.09
CA TYR A 154 -15.58 -9.54 -7.14
C TYR A 154 -15.47 -8.19 -7.83
N GLY A 155 -16.25 -7.22 -7.36
CA GLY A 155 -16.06 -5.82 -7.70
C GLY A 155 -14.86 -5.21 -6.97
N MET A 156 -14.30 -4.15 -7.54
CA MET A 156 -13.15 -3.48 -6.96
C MET A 156 -13.55 -2.45 -5.93
N GLU A 157 -12.94 -2.52 -4.75
CA GLU A 157 -13.20 -1.58 -3.66
C GLU A 157 -12.35 -0.31 -3.80
N TYR A 158 -13.05 0.80 -4.09
CA TYR A 158 -12.49 2.14 -4.11
C TYR A 158 -12.73 2.80 -2.75
N ARG A 159 -11.68 2.82 -1.91
CA ARG A 159 -11.61 3.74 -0.77
C ARG A 159 -11.35 5.16 -1.28
N ASP A 160 -11.67 6.14 -0.44
CA ASP A 160 -11.46 7.57 -0.71
C ASP A 160 -10.08 7.89 -1.31
N HIS A 161 -8.99 7.46 -0.68
CA HIS A 161 -7.61 7.69 -1.14
C HIS A 161 -7.27 6.96 -2.45
N ARG A 162 -7.84 5.77 -2.67
CA ARG A 162 -7.66 5.02 -3.92
C ARG A 162 -8.38 5.70 -5.08
N LEU A 163 -9.60 6.17 -4.84
CA LEU A 163 -10.38 6.92 -5.81
C LEU A 163 -9.71 8.25 -6.15
N GLU A 164 -9.27 9.00 -5.14
CA GLU A 164 -8.50 10.23 -5.33
C GLU A 164 -7.27 9.98 -6.19
N TRP A 165 -6.50 8.92 -5.89
CA TRP A 165 -5.31 8.57 -6.65
C TRP A 165 -5.62 8.29 -8.12
N MET A 166 -6.66 7.51 -8.40
CA MET A 166 -7.07 7.18 -9.76
C MET A 166 -7.47 8.43 -10.54
N ILE A 167 -8.19 9.36 -9.91
CA ILE A 167 -8.60 10.61 -10.57
C ILE A 167 -7.39 11.49 -10.86
N LYS A 168 -6.55 11.78 -9.86
CA LYS A 168 -5.43 12.73 -10.00
C LYS A 168 -4.32 12.23 -10.94
N SER A 169 -4.16 10.90 -11.03
CA SER A 169 -3.12 10.27 -11.86
C SER A 169 -3.56 10.04 -13.31
N GLY A 170 -4.80 10.41 -13.67
CA GLY A 170 -5.35 10.25 -15.02
C GLY A 170 -5.99 8.88 -15.30
N GLY A 171 -6.31 8.12 -14.26
CA GLY A 171 -6.97 6.81 -14.33
C GLY A 171 -8.50 6.86 -14.25
N ILE A 172 -9.13 8.03 -14.44
CA ILE A 172 -10.60 8.19 -14.33
C ILE A 172 -11.37 7.23 -15.26
N GLU A 173 -10.88 6.97 -16.47
CA GLU A 173 -11.55 6.07 -17.42
C GLU A 173 -11.72 4.65 -16.87
N ILE A 174 -10.79 4.18 -16.04
CA ILE A 174 -10.88 2.86 -15.39
C ILE A 174 -12.05 2.83 -14.39
N VAL A 175 -12.25 3.94 -13.65
CA VAL A 175 -13.36 4.07 -12.69
C VAL A 175 -14.70 4.16 -13.42
N LEU A 176 -14.76 4.93 -14.50
CA LEU A 176 -15.96 5.07 -15.32
C LEU A 176 -16.35 3.74 -15.97
N GLU A 177 -15.38 2.96 -16.42
CA GLU A 177 -15.62 1.62 -16.97
C GLU A 177 -16.18 0.66 -15.92
N ASP A 178 -15.62 0.64 -14.71
CA ASP A 178 -16.18 -0.16 -13.63
C ASP A 178 -17.60 0.25 -13.25
N LEU A 179 -17.90 1.55 -13.25
CA LEU A 179 -19.25 2.05 -13.01
C LEU A 179 -20.23 1.54 -14.08
N LYS A 180 -19.84 1.55 -15.36
CA LYS A 180 -20.66 1.01 -16.46
C LYS A 180 -20.88 -0.50 -16.32
N ARG A 181 -19.84 -1.22 -15.90
CA ARG A 181 -19.85 -2.69 -15.72
C ARG A 181 -20.44 -3.14 -14.39
N ASN A 182 -20.84 -2.22 -13.50
CA ASN A 182 -21.24 -2.51 -12.13
C ASN A 182 -20.18 -3.33 -11.35
N ASN A 183 -18.90 -3.09 -11.65
CA ASN A 183 -17.74 -3.80 -11.11
C ASN A 183 -17.04 -3.00 -10.00
N ILE A 184 -17.77 -2.10 -9.33
CA ILE A 184 -17.25 -1.18 -8.30
C ILE A 184 -17.95 -1.40 -6.95
N GLY A 185 -17.16 -1.41 -5.88
CA GLY A 185 -17.61 -1.44 -4.51
C GLY A 185 -17.15 -0.19 -3.73
N PHE A 186 -18.01 0.27 -2.82
CA PHE A 186 -17.68 1.32 -1.86
C PHE A 186 -17.75 0.77 -0.44
N GLY A 187 -16.98 1.38 0.46
CA GLY A 187 -16.94 1.02 1.87
C GLY A 187 -18.27 1.26 2.59
N TRP A 188 -18.34 0.83 3.85
CA TRP A 188 -19.50 1.06 4.70
C TRP A 188 -19.81 2.56 4.86
N PRO A 189 -21.10 2.99 4.87
CA PRO A 189 -22.29 2.15 4.73
C PRO A 189 -22.46 1.64 3.31
N PHE A 190 -22.73 0.34 3.17
CA PHE A 190 -22.87 -0.28 1.87
C PHE A 190 -24.08 0.31 1.14
N ALA A 191 -23.87 0.78 -0.09
CA ALA A 191 -24.97 1.12 -0.96
C ALA A 191 -25.84 -0.13 -1.19
N SER A 192 -27.16 0.04 -1.23
CA SER A 192 -28.05 -1.01 -1.71
C SER A 192 -27.61 -1.39 -3.12
N ARG A 193 -27.03 -2.58 -3.31
CA ARG A 193 -26.73 -3.07 -4.66
C ARG A 193 -28.06 -3.09 -5.41
N ARG A 194 -28.15 -2.36 -6.52
CA ARG A 194 -29.29 -2.52 -7.42
C ARG A 194 -29.24 -3.96 -7.90
N GLU A 195 -30.23 -4.77 -7.54
CA GLU A 195 -30.45 -6.05 -8.18
C GLU A 195 -30.62 -5.74 -9.67
N VAL A 196 -29.73 -6.30 -10.49
CA VAL A 196 -29.84 -6.19 -11.94
C VAL A 196 -30.88 -7.24 -12.32
N GLU A 197 -32.08 -6.79 -12.72
CA GLU A 197 -33.10 -7.63 -13.38
C GLU A 197 -32.59 -8.16 -14.73
#